data_AF-A0A0F9LTM9-F1
#
_entry.id   AF-A0A0F9LTM9-F1
#
_cell.length_a   1.000
_cell.length_b   1.000
_cell.length_c   1.000
_cell.angle_alpha   90.00
_cell.angle_beta   90.00
_cell.angle_gamma   90.00
#
_symmetry.space_group_name_H-M   'P 1'
#
loop_
_entity.id
_entity.type
_entity.pdbx_description
1 polymer ?
#
loop_
_entity_poly.entity_id
_entity_poly.type
_entity_poly.pdbx_seq_one_letter_code
_entity_poly.pdbx_strand_id
1 'polypeptide(L)'
;MVGQTKYKTKADEKRLTGVSQIGCLPCMIDGWNDVPATVQHITEGGVRLEDEHQKTYPSCPWHHQAQPPDKCRGSTSIAKRRFGPSFAKSKREFAIAYGSERDLVAITDALLRVIESERLRGGYLDPKSLGKVAVELHREIVLGLTVRRG
;
A
#
# COMPACT_ATOMS: atom_id res chain seq x y z
N MET A 1 23.82 -6.08 0.65
CA MET A 1 23.83 -5.08 1.74
C MET A 1 22.75 -4.07 1.41
N VAL A 2 21.65 -4.02 2.17
CA VAL A 2 20.65 -2.97 1.99
C VAL A 2 21.29 -1.67 2.51
N GLY A 3 21.43 -0.66 1.66
CA GLY A 3 22.13 0.60 2.01
C GLY A 3 21.51 1.28 3.24
N GLN A 4 22.17 2.30 3.80
CA GLN A 4 21.54 3.12 4.83
C GLN A 4 20.38 3.91 4.22
N THR A 5 19.29 4.10 4.98
CA THR A 5 18.19 4.98 4.56
C THR A 5 18.69 6.42 4.58
N LYS A 6 18.41 7.18 3.53
CA LYS A 6 18.84 8.57 3.40
C LYS A 6 18.19 9.46 4.48
N TYR A 7 18.81 10.63 4.67
CA TYR A 7 18.28 11.66 5.57
C TYR A 7 16.93 12.16 5.08
N LYS A 8 15.98 12.30 6.01
CA LYS A 8 14.61 12.73 5.73
C LYS A 8 14.49 14.25 5.81
N THR A 9 13.95 14.87 4.77
CA THR A 9 13.48 16.26 4.86
C THR A 9 12.18 16.34 5.66
N LYS A 10 11.76 17.54 6.08
CA LYS A 10 10.43 17.75 6.68
C LYS A 10 9.28 17.33 5.75
N ALA A 11 9.47 17.51 4.44
CA ALA A 11 8.49 17.09 3.44
C ALA A 11 8.39 15.57 3.36
N ASP A 12 9.53 14.87 3.44
CA ASP A 12 9.56 13.41 3.50
C ASP A 12 8.89 12.90 4.77
N GLU A 13 9.16 13.51 5.92
CA GLU A 13 8.51 13.14 7.18
C GLU A 13 6.99 13.30 7.12
N LYS A 14 6.49 14.42 6.58
CA LYS A 14 5.05 14.64 6.37
C LYS A 14 4.45 13.56 5.47
N ARG A 15 5.12 13.24 4.35
CA ARG A 15 4.66 12.19 3.43
C ARG A 15 4.62 10.84 4.12
N LEU A 16 5.72 10.40 4.74
CA LEU A 16 5.85 9.08 5.36
C LEU A 16 4.84 8.90 6.51
N THR A 17 4.55 9.98 7.25
CA THR A 17 3.46 10.02 8.24
C THR A 17 2.10 9.85 7.59
N GLY A 18 1.85 10.50 6.44
CA GLY A 18 0.62 10.27 5.68
C GLY A 18 0.49 8.82 5.20
N VAL A 19 1.58 8.23 4.68
CA VAL A 19 1.59 6.83 4.21
C VAL A 19 1.27 5.87 5.35
N SER A 20 1.84 6.07 6.55
CA SER A 20 1.57 5.17 7.69
C SER A 20 0.13 5.25 8.21
N GLN A 21 -0.59 6.35 7.93
CA GLN A 21 -1.98 6.55 8.34
C GLN A 21 -3.00 5.93 7.39
N ILE A 22 -2.61 5.51 6.18
CA ILE A 22 -3.52 4.92 5.19
C ILE A 22 -4.00 3.52 5.62
N GLY A 23 -3.15 2.74 6.29
CA GLY A 23 -3.38 1.30 6.49
C GLY A 23 -2.88 0.45 5.33
N CYS A 24 -2.99 -0.87 5.45
CA CYS A 24 -2.40 -1.80 4.47
C CYS A 24 -3.15 -1.74 3.14
N LEU A 25 -2.48 -1.28 2.08
CA LEU A 25 -3.11 -1.08 0.78
C LEU A 25 -3.65 -2.39 0.16
N PRO A 26 -2.88 -3.50 0.11
CA PRO A 26 -3.44 -4.79 -0.31
C PRO A 26 -4.66 -5.24 0.52
N CYS A 27 -4.64 -5.00 1.84
CA CYS A 27 -5.80 -5.31 2.70
C CYS A 27 -7.02 -4.48 2.31
N MET A 28 -6.88 -3.18 2.06
CA MET A 28 -7.98 -2.31 1.64
C MET A 28 -8.58 -2.74 0.30
N ILE A 29 -7.73 -3.15 -0.66
CA ILE A 29 -8.17 -3.67 -1.96
C ILE A 29 -9.04 -4.93 -1.77
N ASP A 30 -8.68 -5.78 -0.80
CA ASP A 30 -9.46 -6.96 -0.40
C ASP A 30 -10.65 -6.65 0.54
N GLY A 31 -10.92 -5.38 0.85
CA GLY A 31 -12.03 -4.92 1.70
C GLY A 31 -11.73 -4.86 3.20
N TRP A 32 -10.49 -5.09 3.62
CA TRP A 32 -10.03 -4.97 5.00
C TRP A 32 -9.44 -3.58 5.27
N ASN A 33 -10.30 -2.65 5.69
CA ASN A 33 -9.94 -1.23 5.70
C ASN A 33 -9.20 -0.74 6.96
N ASP A 34 -9.20 -1.51 8.05
CA ASP A 34 -8.64 -1.11 9.34
C ASP A 34 -7.38 -1.90 9.71
N VAL A 35 -6.59 -2.34 8.73
CA VAL A 35 -5.36 -3.10 9.00
C VAL A 35 -4.16 -2.15 9.09
N PRO A 36 -3.47 -2.06 10.24
CA PRO A 36 -2.29 -1.23 10.38
C PRO A 36 -1.17 -1.63 9.40
N ALA A 37 -0.40 -0.64 8.97
CA ALA A 37 0.69 -0.82 8.02
C ALA A 37 1.96 -0.12 8.46
N THR A 38 3.08 -0.61 7.94
CA THR A 38 4.35 0.09 7.95
C THR A 38 4.69 0.56 6.54
N VAL A 39 5.53 1.59 6.46
CA VAL A 39 5.97 2.16 5.19
C VAL A 39 7.01 1.26 4.55
N GLN A 40 6.80 0.87 3.29
CA GLN A 40 7.76 0.09 2.51
C GLN A 40 8.38 0.93 1.42
N HIS A 41 9.71 0.94 1.34
CA HIS A 41 10.46 1.54 0.24
C HIS A 41 10.63 0.50 -0.88
N ILE A 42 10.31 0.90 -2.10
CA ILE A 42 10.54 0.02 -3.27
C ILE A 42 12.02 0.00 -3.64
N THR A 43 12.44 -1.05 -4.34
CA THR A 43 13.79 -1.13 -4.93
C THR A 43 13.70 -1.37 -6.43
N GLU A 44 14.70 -0.93 -7.18
CA GLU A 44 14.83 -1.20 -8.62
C GLU A 44 16.13 -1.96 -8.86
N GLY A 45 16.05 -3.17 -9.42
CA GLY A 45 17.22 -4.04 -9.57
C GLY A 45 17.91 -4.41 -8.24
N GLY A 46 17.19 -4.34 -7.11
CA GLY A 46 17.77 -4.55 -5.77
C GLY A 46 18.50 -3.32 -5.21
N VAL A 47 18.46 -2.19 -5.91
CA VAL A 47 19.07 -0.93 -5.49
C VAL A 47 17.98 0.01 -4.97
N ARG A 48 18.28 0.75 -3.90
CA ARG A 48 17.41 1.81 -3.39
C ARG A 48 17.45 3.03 -4.30
N LEU A 49 16.30 3.64 -4.50
CA LEU A 49 16.13 4.78 -5.39
C LEU A 49 16.57 6.08 -4.71
N GLU A 50 16.98 7.08 -5.50
CA GLU A 50 17.54 8.31 -4.94
C GLU A 50 16.52 9.11 -4.12
N ASP A 51 15.27 9.06 -4.54
CA ASP A 51 14.06 9.65 -3.98
C ASP A 51 13.23 8.61 -3.21
N GLU A 52 13.89 7.68 -2.51
CA GLU A 52 13.26 6.51 -1.89
C GLU A 52 12.04 6.87 -1.01
N HIS A 53 12.05 8.01 -0.31
CA HIS A 53 10.94 8.44 0.54
C HIS A 53 9.65 8.74 -0.25
N GLN A 54 9.81 9.20 -1.49
CA GLN A 54 8.70 9.43 -2.42
C GLN A 54 8.20 8.13 -3.05
N LYS A 55 9.01 7.07 -3.03
CA LYS A 55 8.70 5.78 -3.63
C LYS A 55 8.39 4.74 -2.57
N THR A 56 7.30 5.01 -1.85
CA THR A 56 6.82 4.22 -0.72
C THR A 56 5.35 3.85 -0.83
N TYR A 57 4.99 2.67 -0.31
CA TYR A 57 3.61 2.22 -0.17
C TYR A 57 3.38 1.60 1.23
N PRO A 58 2.14 1.58 1.75
CA PRO A 58 1.84 1.00 3.05
C PRO A 58 1.45 -0.48 2.92
N SER A 59 2.05 -1.34 3.75
CA SER A 59 1.63 -2.75 3.86
C SER A 59 1.81 -3.33 5.26
N CYS A 60 1.01 -4.32 5.61
CA CYS A 60 1.10 -5.05 6.86
C CYS A 60 2.21 -6.12 6.83
N PRO A 61 2.59 -6.72 7.99
CA PRO A 61 3.59 -7.78 8.05
C PRO A 61 3.28 -9.01 7.20
N TRP A 62 2.01 -9.34 7.00
CA TRP A 62 1.60 -10.44 6.12
C TRP A 62 1.94 -10.13 4.66
N HIS A 63 1.41 -9.02 4.12
CA HIS A 63 1.58 -8.67 2.71
C HIS A 63 3.03 -8.32 2.36
N HIS A 64 3.81 -7.80 3.31
CA HIS A 64 5.23 -7.52 3.10
C HIS A 64 6.12 -8.76 3.33
N GLN A 65 6.16 -9.26 4.56
CA GLN A 65 7.18 -10.20 5.06
C GLN A 65 6.67 -11.63 5.22
N ALA A 66 5.44 -11.91 4.77
CA ALA A 66 4.77 -13.20 4.92
C ALA A 66 4.58 -13.64 6.38
N GLN A 67 4.54 -12.69 7.32
CA GLN A 67 4.28 -12.96 8.73
C GLN A 67 2.77 -13.12 8.94
N PRO A 68 2.25 -14.35 9.17
CA PRO A 68 0.81 -14.58 9.27
C PRO A 68 0.26 -13.92 10.54
N PRO A 69 -0.94 -13.30 10.50
CA PRO A 69 -1.60 -12.83 11.71
C PRO A 69 -1.87 -14.01 12.66
N ASP A 70 -1.93 -13.75 13.97
CA ASP A 70 -2.14 -14.80 15.00
C ASP A 70 -3.36 -15.70 14.75
N LYS A 71 -4.44 -15.13 14.19
CA LYS A 71 -5.63 -15.86 13.74
C LYS A 71 -5.37 -16.97 12.70
N CYS A 72 -4.19 -17.00 12.10
CA CYS A 72 -3.73 -18.03 11.18
C CYS A 72 -2.82 -19.08 11.84
N ARG A 73 -2.51 -18.95 13.13
CA ARG A 73 -1.66 -19.89 13.89
C ARG A 73 -0.31 -20.15 13.20
N GLY A 74 0.32 -19.10 12.67
CA GLY A 74 1.58 -19.19 11.93
C GLY A 74 1.47 -19.85 10.54
N SER A 75 0.28 -20.24 10.09
CA SER A 75 0.10 -20.87 8.78
C SER A 75 0.02 -19.84 7.64
N THR A 76 1.07 -19.83 6.81
CA THR A 76 1.11 -19.01 5.59
C THR A 76 0.07 -19.45 4.55
N SER A 77 -0.33 -20.73 4.53
CA SER A 77 -1.38 -21.22 3.61
C SER A 77 -2.77 -20.75 4.03
N ILE A 78 -3.07 -20.73 5.34
CA ILE A 78 -4.30 -20.13 5.87
C ILE A 78 -4.32 -18.63 5.60
N ALA A 79 -3.21 -17.93 5.84
CA ALA A 79 -3.12 -16.50 5.59
C ALA A 79 -3.31 -16.16 4.10
N LYS A 80 -2.66 -16.89 3.18
CA LYS A 80 -2.85 -16.70 1.74
C LYS A 80 -4.30 -16.90 1.31
N ARG A 81 -4.97 -17.92 1.84
CA ARG A 81 -6.39 -18.18 1.53
C ARG A 81 -7.31 -17.08 2.03
N ARG A 82 -6.97 -16.41 3.15
CA ARG A 82 -7.84 -15.42 3.80
C ARG A 82 -7.55 -13.97 3.41
N PHE A 83 -6.30 -13.65 3.14
CA PHE A 83 -5.81 -12.26 2.94
C PHE A 83 -5.01 -12.11 1.65
N GLY A 84 -5.14 -13.07 0.72
CA GLY A 84 -4.45 -13.07 -0.55
C GLY A 84 -2.92 -13.26 -0.44
N PRO A 85 -2.20 -13.15 -1.57
CA PRO A 85 -0.77 -13.45 -1.66
C PRO A 85 0.09 -12.45 -0.86
N SER A 86 1.25 -12.92 -0.41
CA SER A 86 2.29 -12.10 0.21
C SER A 86 3.43 -11.86 -0.76
N PHE A 87 3.97 -10.63 -0.78
CA PHE A 87 5.08 -10.25 -1.65
C PHE A 87 6.31 -11.15 -1.44
N ALA A 88 6.67 -11.41 -0.18
CA ALA A 88 7.81 -12.27 0.17
C ALA A 88 7.60 -13.76 -0.21
N LYS A 89 6.35 -14.23 -0.39
CA LYS A 89 6.08 -15.62 -0.83
C LYS A 89 6.02 -15.76 -2.34
N SER A 90 5.41 -14.80 -3.04
CA SER A 90 5.30 -14.82 -4.49
C SER A 90 5.05 -13.42 -5.03
N LYS A 91 6.11 -12.77 -5.50
CA LYS A 91 6.02 -11.46 -6.18
C LYS A 91 5.09 -11.51 -7.39
N ARG A 92 5.07 -12.63 -8.12
CA ARG A 92 4.21 -12.80 -9.30
C ARG A 92 2.73 -12.83 -8.92
N GLU A 93 2.34 -13.67 -7.96
CA GLU A 93 0.93 -13.73 -7.53
C GLU A 93 0.50 -12.41 -6.88
N PHE A 94 1.39 -11.80 -6.09
CA PHE A 94 1.16 -10.50 -5.48
C PHE A 94 0.91 -9.42 -6.54
N ALA A 95 1.77 -9.35 -7.57
CA ALA A 95 1.61 -8.39 -8.65
C ALA A 95 0.34 -8.60 -9.49
N ILE A 96 -0.06 -9.85 -9.71
CA ILE A 96 -1.33 -10.16 -10.37
C ILE A 96 -2.52 -9.68 -9.53
N ALA A 97 -2.45 -9.82 -8.21
CA ALA A 97 -3.56 -9.48 -7.31
C ALA A 97 -3.69 -7.97 -7.05
N TYR A 98 -2.56 -7.26 -6.88
CA TYR A 98 -2.56 -5.89 -6.37
C TYR A 98 -1.79 -4.89 -7.24
N GLY A 99 -1.14 -5.35 -8.30
CA GLY A 99 -0.21 -4.54 -9.11
C GLY A 99 1.24 -4.63 -8.63
N SER A 100 2.13 -4.10 -9.47
CA SER A 100 3.55 -3.98 -9.15
C SER A 100 3.80 -3.01 -7.99
N GLU A 101 5.00 -3.03 -7.43
CA GLU A 101 5.39 -2.03 -6.41
C GLU A 101 5.25 -0.58 -6.93
N ARG A 102 5.45 -0.34 -8.24
CA ARG A 102 5.23 0.97 -8.86
C ARG A 102 3.75 1.34 -8.90
N ASP A 103 2.88 0.38 -9.19
CA ASP A 103 1.43 0.60 -9.19
C ASP A 103 0.93 0.91 -7.78
N LEU A 104 1.44 0.21 -6.77
CA LEU A 104 1.12 0.48 -5.37
C LEU A 104 1.59 1.86 -4.91
N VAL A 105 2.76 2.32 -5.36
CA VAL A 105 3.22 3.71 -5.12
C VAL A 105 2.27 4.70 -5.80
N ALA A 106 1.87 4.47 -7.06
CA ALA A 106 0.96 5.35 -7.77
C ALA A 106 -0.43 5.44 -7.09
N ILE A 107 -0.97 4.32 -6.61
CA ILE A 107 -2.20 4.29 -5.81
C ILE A 107 -2.00 5.05 -4.50
N THR A 108 -0.88 4.83 -3.80
CA THR A 108 -0.55 5.54 -2.55
C THR A 108 -0.51 7.04 -2.75
N ASP A 109 0.15 7.51 -3.82
CA ASP A 109 0.22 8.94 -4.17
C ASP A 109 -1.16 9.54 -4.44
N ALA A 110 -2.02 8.80 -5.15
CA ALA A 110 -3.38 9.22 -5.41
C ALA A 110 -4.22 9.29 -4.12
N LEU A 111 -4.08 8.31 -3.22
CA LEU A 111 -4.75 8.32 -1.92
C LEU A 111 -4.31 9.51 -1.06
N LEU A 112 -3.01 9.81 -1.00
CA LEU A 112 -2.50 10.97 -0.26
C LEU A 112 -3.09 12.28 -0.80
N ARG A 113 -3.21 12.43 -2.12
CA ARG A 113 -3.86 13.61 -2.73
C ARG A 113 -5.34 13.72 -2.36
N VAL A 114 -6.05 12.60 -2.35
CA VAL A 114 -7.46 12.54 -1.96
C VAL A 114 -7.63 12.91 -0.48
N ILE A 115 -6.82 12.34 0.41
CA ILE A 115 -6.83 12.64 1.85
C ILE A 115 -6.54 14.13 2.08
N GLU A 116 -5.53 14.68 1.42
CA GLU A 116 -5.20 16.11 1.56
C GLU A 116 -6.33 17.00 1.04
N SER A 117 -6.96 16.65 -0.09
CA SER A 117 -8.11 17.38 -0.64
C SER A 117 -9.31 17.38 0.32
N GLU A 118 -9.61 16.25 0.96
CA GLU A 118 -10.69 16.15 1.95
C GLU A 118 -10.35 16.95 3.21
N ARG A 119 -9.10 16.87 3.68
CA ARG A 119 -8.62 17.65 4.82
C ARG A 119 -8.72 19.16 4.57
N LEU A 120 -8.38 19.62 3.37
CA LEU A 120 -8.50 21.03 2.98
C LEU A 120 -9.96 21.52 2.93
N ARG A 121 -10.91 20.60 2.70
CA ARG A 121 -12.35 20.87 2.79
C ARG A 121 -12.90 20.79 4.21
N GLY A 122 -12.04 20.58 5.22
CA GLY A 122 -12.44 20.37 6.61
C GLY A 122 -13.07 18.99 6.87
N GLY A 123 -12.93 18.06 5.91
CA GLY A 123 -13.47 16.72 5.98
C GLY A 123 -12.47 15.71 6.54
N TYR A 124 -12.98 14.49 6.74
CA TYR A 124 -12.22 13.30 7.12
C TYR A 124 -12.73 12.11 6.31
N LEU A 125 -11.82 11.34 5.72
CA LEU A 125 -12.17 10.07 5.11
C LEU A 125 -12.04 8.96 6.13
N ASP A 126 -13.18 8.37 6.48
CA ASP A 126 -13.19 7.16 7.26
C ASP A 126 -12.54 5.99 6.48
N PRO A 127 -12.00 4.99 7.18
CA PRO A 127 -11.28 3.88 6.55
C PRO A 127 -12.09 3.17 5.46
N LYS A 128 -13.41 3.03 5.63
CA LYS A 128 -14.26 2.36 4.63
C LYS A 128 -14.40 3.20 3.36
N SER A 129 -14.55 4.51 3.47
CA SER A 129 -14.56 5.42 2.32
C SER A 129 -13.19 5.44 1.63
N LEU A 130 -12.09 5.46 2.38
CA LEU A 130 -10.74 5.39 1.83
C LEU A 130 -10.50 4.07 1.08
N GLY A 131 -10.98 2.94 1.63
CA GLY A 131 -10.91 1.63 1.00
C GLY A 131 -11.65 1.57 -0.34
N LYS A 132 -12.80 2.22 -0.47
CA LYS A 132 -13.51 2.33 -1.76
C LYS A 132 -12.67 3.06 -2.81
N VAL A 133 -12.06 4.19 -2.43
CA VAL A 133 -11.15 4.94 -3.31
C VAL A 133 -9.96 4.07 -3.71
N ALA A 134 -9.38 3.30 -2.78
CA ALA A 134 -8.27 2.39 -3.07
C ALA A 134 -8.67 1.31 -4.09
N VAL A 135 -9.88 0.73 -3.97
CA VAL A 135 -10.40 -0.26 -4.93
C VAL A 135 -10.62 0.36 -6.31
N GLU A 136 -11.15 1.59 -6.39
CA GLU A 136 -11.33 2.32 -7.65
C GLU A 136 -10.00 2.60 -8.32
N LEU A 137 -9.03 3.15 -7.58
CA LEU A 137 -7.67 3.40 -8.07
C LEU A 137 -6.98 2.12 -8.52
N HIS A 138 -7.15 1.01 -7.79
CA HIS A 138 -6.62 -0.29 -8.20
C HIS A 138 -7.22 -0.76 -9.53
N ARG A 139 -8.54 -0.63 -9.72
CA ARG A 139 -9.19 -0.96 -11.00
C ARG A 139 -8.68 -0.10 -12.15
N GLU A 140 -8.49 1.19 -11.92
CA GLU A 140 -8.00 2.12 -12.94
C GLU A 140 -6.53 1.89 -13.30
N ILE A 141 -5.65 1.81 -12.29
CA ILE A 141 -4.20 1.78 -12.47
C ILE A 141 -3.71 0.38 -12.84
N VAL A 142 -4.20 -0.66 -12.16
CA VAL A 142 -3.70 -2.04 -12.33
C VAL A 142 -4.49 -2.79 -13.39
N LEU A 143 -5.81 -2.64 -13.41
CA LEU A 143 -6.67 -3.38 -14.33
C LEU A 143 -6.99 -2.58 -15.61
N GLY A 144 -6.59 -1.31 -15.70
CA GLY A 144 -6.88 -0.45 -16.84
C GLY A 144 -8.37 -0.15 -17.04
N LEU A 145 -9.20 -0.39 -16.02
CA LEU A 145 -10.65 -0.20 -16.09
C LEU A 145 -10.97 1.24 -15.73
N THR A 146 -11.12 2.11 -16.73
CA THR A 146 -11.60 3.48 -16.49
C THR A 146 -13.07 3.44 -16.12
N VAL A 147 -13.42 3.84 -14.89
CA VAL A 147 -14.83 4.03 -14.52
C VAL A 147 -15.30 5.29 -15.25
N ARG A 148 -16.07 5.13 -16.32
CA ARG A 148 -16.82 6.25 -16.92
C ARG A 148 -17.78 6.75 -15.85
N ARG A 149 -17.48 7.93 -15.26
CA ARG A 149 -18.46 8.68 -14.46
C ARG A 149 -19.58 9.07 -15.42
N GLY A 150 -20.69 8.33 -15.34
CA GLY A 150 -21.94 8.64 -16.04
C GLY A 150 -22.68 9.78 -15.36
#